data_AF-A0A932HUM0-F1
#
_entry.id   AF-A0A932HUM0-F1
#
_cell.length_a   1.000
_cell.length_b   1.000
_cell.length_c   1.000
_cell.angle_alpha   90.00
_cell.angle_beta   90.00
_cell.angle_gamma   90.00
#
_symmetry.space_group_name_H-M   'P 1'
#
loop_
_entity.id
_entity.type
_entity.pdbx_description
1 polymer ?
#
loop_
_entity_poly.entity_id
_entity_poly.type
_entity_poly.pdbx_seq_one_letter_code
_entity_poly.pdbx_strand_id
1 'polypeptide(L)'
;MILGVVLMAGGCAPSSPQGLVLADADQLAMFTGTWKGSFLNAATSRTGLIEFTLTAYSEFAYGDVRLHIAEKEHVYQPMDGQQQVGRGSIRPLVLKISFLRLSNGIVRGVLEPYEDPECRCLVVTTFEGTMRKGVIEGTFYTRGAGMRPIPTGSWNVVLVDNR
;
A
#
# COMPACT_ATOMS: atom_id res chain seq x y z
N MET A 1 -59.95 -3.99 16.87
CA MET A 1 -58.51 -4.02 17.26
C MET A 1 -57.91 -5.31 16.71
N ILE A 2 -57.31 -5.28 15.52
CA ILE A 2 -56.44 -6.36 14.96
C ILE A 2 -55.41 -5.61 14.09
N LEU A 3 -54.33 -5.12 14.68
CA LEU A 3 -53.00 -5.73 14.76
C LEU A 3 -52.37 -5.93 13.38
N GLY A 4 -51.71 -4.88 12.90
CA GLY A 4 -50.88 -4.89 11.71
C GLY A 4 -49.54 -5.56 11.98
N VAL A 5 -49.02 -6.27 10.99
CA VAL A 5 -47.66 -6.80 10.99
C VAL A 5 -46.96 -6.24 9.76
N VAL A 6 -46.11 -5.25 9.99
CA VAL A 6 -45.17 -4.74 8.99
C VAL A 6 -43.90 -5.57 9.15
N LEU A 7 -43.66 -6.49 8.21
CA LEU A 7 -42.39 -7.21 8.10
C LEU A 7 -41.38 -6.29 7.39
N MET A 8 -40.61 -5.53 8.17
CA MET A 8 -39.40 -4.87 7.70
C MET A 8 -38.32 -5.93 7.51
N ALA A 9 -38.13 -6.38 6.27
CA ALA A 9 -36.94 -7.16 5.90
C ALA A 9 -35.74 -6.20 5.88
N GLY A 10 -34.98 -6.15 6.98
CA GLY A 10 -33.70 -5.48 7.04
C GLY A 10 -32.70 -6.18 6.15
N GLY A 11 -32.40 -5.58 4.99
CA GLY A 11 -31.32 -6.03 4.13
C GLY A 11 -29.98 -5.81 4.82
N CYS A 12 -29.26 -6.87 5.16
CA CYS A 12 -27.82 -6.79 5.36
C CYS A 12 -27.19 -6.49 4.00
N ALA A 13 -26.92 -5.23 3.70
CA ALA A 13 -26.01 -4.88 2.62
C ALA A 13 -24.59 -5.28 3.08
N PRO A 14 -23.88 -6.19 2.40
CA PRO A 14 -22.48 -6.39 2.67
C PRO A 14 -21.75 -5.09 2.32
N SER A 15 -21.16 -4.46 3.33
CA SER A 15 -20.24 -3.34 3.15
C SER A 15 -19.09 -3.82 2.27
N SER A 16 -19.06 -3.43 1.01
CA SER A 16 -17.89 -3.61 0.17
C SER A 16 -17.05 -2.35 0.26
N PRO A 17 -15.95 -2.31 1.03
CA PRO A 17 -14.90 -1.35 0.76
C PRO A 17 -14.07 -1.92 -0.40
N GLN A 18 -14.66 -1.97 -1.60
CA GLN A 18 -13.84 -2.07 -2.80
C GLN A 18 -13.22 -0.69 -2.95
N GLY A 19 -11.89 -0.61 -2.89
CA GLY A 19 -11.21 0.67 -2.89
C GLY A 19 -11.64 1.49 -4.09
N LEU A 20 -12.35 2.59 -3.83
CA LEU A 20 -12.89 3.42 -4.88
C LEU A 20 -11.73 4.12 -5.57
N VAL A 21 -11.65 3.97 -6.89
CA VAL A 21 -10.66 4.65 -7.70
C VAL A 21 -11.31 5.54 -8.74
N LEU A 22 -11.13 6.84 -8.58
CA LEU A 22 -11.74 7.82 -9.49
C LEU A 22 -10.68 8.33 -10.45
N ALA A 23 -10.87 8.08 -11.75
CA ALA A 23 -9.98 8.51 -12.83
C ALA A 23 -10.74 8.68 -14.15
N ASP A 24 -10.40 9.69 -14.95
CA ASP A 24 -10.80 9.76 -16.36
C ASP A 24 -10.12 8.63 -17.16
N ALA A 25 -10.77 8.11 -18.20
CA ALA A 25 -10.30 6.93 -18.96
C ALA A 25 -8.87 7.09 -19.52
N ASP A 26 -8.53 8.25 -20.07
CA ASP A 26 -7.18 8.52 -20.62
C ASP A 26 -6.11 8.55 -19.53
N GLN A 27 -6.44 9.10 -18.35
CA GLN A 27 -5.54 9.07 -17.20
C GLN A 27 -5.37 7.63 -16.71
N LEU A 28 -6.46 6.89 -16.59
CA LEU A 28 -6.44 5.49 -16.15
C LEU A 28 -5.52 4.63 -17.04
N ALA A 29 -5.58 4.81 -18.36
CA ALA A 29 -4.71 4.11 -19.29
C ALA A 29 -3.22 4.41 -19.05
N MET A 30 -2.86 5.65 -18.74
CA MET A 30 -1.45 6.05 -18.48
C MET A 30 -0.85 5.41 -17.22
N PHE A 31 -1.66 5.13 -16.21
CA PHE A 31 -1.19 4.57 -14.93
C PHE A 31 -1.24 3.04 -14.87
N THR A 32 -1.96 2.40 -15.79
CA THR A 32 -2.12 0.94 -15.82
C THR A 32 -0.79 0.25 -16.13
N GLY A 33 -0.48 -0.81 -15.39
CA GLY A 33 0.76 -1.58 -15.57
C GLY A 33 1.47 -1.91 -14.26
N THR A 34 2.67 -2.48 -14.40
CA THR A 34 3.56 -2.78 -13.27
C THR A 34 4.64 -1.72 -13.16
N TRP A 35 4.85 -1.24 -11.95
CA TRP A 35 5.78 -0.18 -11.61
C TRP A 35 6.77 -0.71 -10.59
N LYS A 36 8.05 -0.42 -10.75
CA LYS A 36 9.09 -0.88 -9.83
C LYS A 36 10.02 0.25 -9.44
N GLY A 37 10.50 0.22 -8.21
CA GLY A 37 11.47 1.18 -7.74
C GLY A 37 11.75 1.02 -6.26
N SER A 38 11.88 2.13 -5.55
CA SER A 38 12.36 2.13 -4.17
C SER A 38 11.63 3.14 -3.30
N PHE A 39 11.73 2.93 -1.99
CA PHE A 39 11.29 3.88 -0.99
C PHE A 39 12.38 4.13 0.04
N LEU A 40 12.32 5.31 0.66
CA LEU A 40 13.08 5.70 1.83
C LEU A 40 12.10 6.24 2.85
N ASN A 41 12.11 5.70 4.07
CA ASN A 41 11.46 6.29 5.23
C ASN A 41 12.52 7.05 6.04
N ALA A 42 12.51 8.39 5.95
CA ALA A 42 13.53 9.20 6.60
C ALA A 42 13.43 9.19 8.14
N ALA A 43 12.27 8.92 8.74
CA ALA A 43 12.15 8.84 10.20
C ALA A 43 12.77 7.56 10.79
N THR A 44 12.70 6.46 10.05
CA THR A 44 13.23 5.15 10.51
C THR A 44 14.55 4.76 9.83
N SER A 45 15.02 5.58 8.89
CA SER A 45 16.12 5.27 7.96
C SER A 45 15.92 3.96 7.18
N ARG A 46 14.66 3.49 7.05
CA ARG A 46 14.33 2.27 6.34
C ARG A 46 14.29 2.51 4.86
N THR A 47 15.00 1.68 4.10
CA THR A 47 14.88 1.62 2.65
C THR A 47 14.34 0.26 2.23
N GLY A 48 13.79 0.20 1.02
CA GLY A 48 13.35 -1.05 0.44
C GLY A 48 12.94 -0.88 -1.01
N LEU A 49 12.65 -2.01 -1.65
CA LEU A 49 12.10 -2.01 -3.00
C LEU A 49 10.58 -2.00 -2.91
N ILE A 50 9.97 -1.32 -3.87
CA ILE A 50 8.52 -1.36 -4.08
C ILE A 50 8.22 -1.87 -5.49
N GLU A 51 7.23 -2.73 -5.56
CA GLU A 51 6.53 -3.08 -6.79
C GLU A 51 5.06 -2.76 -6.61
N PHE A 52 4.47 -2.14 -7.61
CA PHE A 52 3.10 -1.69 -7.60
C PHE A 52 2.46 -2.08 -8.91
N THR A 53 1.25 -2.64 -8.86
CA THR A 53 0.51 -3.01 -10.06
C THR A 53 -0.84 -2.31 -10.06
N LEU A 54 -1.17 -1.63 -11.16
CA LEU A 54 -2.52 -1.12 -11.42
C LEU A 54 -3.19 -1.88 -12.55
N THR A 55 -4.45 -2.26 -12.30
CA THR A 55 -5.34 -2.80 -13.31
C THR A 55 -6.56 -1.91 -13.45
N ALA A 56 -6.99 -1.63 -14.68
CA ALA A 56 -8.12 -0.78 -15.02
C ALA A 56 -9.40 -1.58 -15.33
N TYR A 57 -10.54 -1.11 -14.84
CA TYR A 57 -11.90 -1.62 -15.13
C TYR A 57 -12.88 -0.45 -15.21
N SER A 58 -13.52 -0.22 -16.37
CA SER A 58 -14.61 0.74 -16.61
C SER A 58 -14.71 1.89 -15.58
N GLU A 59 -13.75 2.83 -15.66
CA GLU A 59 -13.59 4.06 -14.85
C GLU A 59 -12.90 3.93 -13.47
N PHE A 60 -12.55 2.71 -13.06
CA PHE A 60 -11.84 2.42 -11.81
C PHE A 60 -10.48 1.76 -12.09
N ALA A 61 -9.53 1.94 -11.18
CA ALA A 61 -8.32 1.13 -11.09
C ALA A 61 -8.31 0.34 -9.77
N TYR A 62 -7.52 -0.72 -9.68
CA TYR A 62 -7.20 -1.37 -8.41
C TYR A 62 -5.73 -1.74 -8.41
N GLY A 63 -5.15 -1.89 -7.22
CA GLY A 63 -3.77 -2.30 -7.13
C GLY A 63 -3.32 -2.81 -5.79
N ASP A 64 -2.16 -3.44 -5.84
CA ASP A 64 -1.41 -3.93 -4.70
C ASP A 64 -0.03 -3.29 -4.71
N VAL A 65 0.55 -3.16 -3.53
CA VAL A 65 1.93 -2.74 -3.30
C VAL A 65 2.67 -3.89 -2.65
N ARG A 66 3.76 -4.34 -3.26
CA ARG A 66 4.70 -5.30 -2.67
C ARG A 66 5.89 -4.53 -2.12
N LEU A 67 6.08 -4.60 -0.81
CA LEU A 67 7.27 -4.08 -0.14
C LEU A 67 8.28 -5.20 0.03
N HIS A 68 9.51 -4.97 -0.40
CA HIS A 68 10.64 -5.84 -0.14
C HIS A 68 11.54 -5.14 0.86
N ILE A 69 11.45 -5.56 2.12
CA ILE A 69 12.18 -4.96 3.23
C ILE A 69 13.24 -5.96 3.68
N ALA A 70 14.47 -5.48 3.86
CA ALA A 70 15.51 -6.29 4.50
C ALA A 70 15.15 -6.47 5.99
N GLU A 71 14.98 -7.70 6.43
CA GLU A 71 14.81 -7.97 7.86
C GLU A 71 16.11 -7.63 8.59
N LYS A 72 16.01 -6.91 9.71
CA LYS A 72 17.13 -6.78 10.65
C LYS A 72 17.37 -8.17 11.24
N GLU A 73 18.61 -8.63 11.19
CA GLU A 73 19.02 -9.92 11.75
C GLU A 73 18.71 -9.92 13.25
N HIS A 74 17.74 -10.74 13.68
CA HIS A 74 17.58 -11.04 15.10
C HIS A 74 18.71 -11.97 15.49
N VAL A 75 19.72 -11.44 16.20
CA VAL A 75 20.79 -12.26 16.78
C VAL A 75 20.16 -13.14 17.86
N TYR A 76 19.74 -14.35 17.50
CA TYR A 76 19.51 -15.40 18.46
C TYR A 76 20.90 -15.88 18.90
N GLN A 77 21.27 -15.65 20.16
CA GLN A 77 22.44 -16.28 20.74
C GLN A 77 22.01 -17.69 21.21
N PRO A 78 22.34 -18.78 20.50
CA PRO A 78 22.21 -20.10 21.10
C PRO A 78 23.10 -20.16 22.34
N MET A 79 22.64 -20.86 23.38
CA MET A 79 23.32 -21.01 24.68
C MET A 79 24.66 -21.75 24.56
N ASP A 80 24.95 -22.25 23.38
CA ASP A 80 26.00 -23.17 23.00
C ASP A 80 26.79 -22.60 21.80
N GLY A 81 27.38 -21.41 22.00
CA GLY A 81 28.67 -20.95 21.43
C GLY A 81 28.86 -20.89 19.90
N GLN A 82 27.92 -21.37 19.09
CA GLN A 82 27.98 -21.29 17.64
C GLN A 82 27.16 -20.10 17.17
N GLN A 83 27.85 -18.99 16.97
CA GLN A 83 27.27 -17.79 16.38
C GLN A 83 26.96 -18.07 14.91
N GLN A 84 25.73 -18.50 14.62
CA GLN A 84 25.23 -18.56 13.26
C GLN A 84 24.91 -17.14 12.80
N VAL A 85 25.78 -16.59 11.96
CA VAL A 85 25.53 -15.33 11.25
C VAL A 85 24.45 -15.62 10.20
N GLY A 86 23.20 -15.25 10.49
CA GLY A 86 22.06 -15.40 9.60
C GLY A 86 22.09 -14.30 8.55
N ARG A 87 22.33 -14.66 7.28
CA ARG A 87 22.17 -13.72 6.17
C ARG A 87 20.76 -13.14 6.21
N GLY A 88 20.63 -11.81 6.36
CA GLY A 88 19.34 -11.13 6.37
C GLY A 88 18.47 -11.54 5.19
N SER A 89 17.24 -11.99 5.46
CA SER A 89 16.28 -12.38 4.44
C SER A 89 15.47 -11.15 4.01
N ILE A 90 15.28 -10.97 2.70
CA ILE A 90 14.32 -9.99 2.18
C ILE A 90 12.97 -10.69 2.07
N ARG A 91 11.98 -10.25 2.85
CA ARG A 91 10.62 -10.79 2.76
C ARG A 91 9.70 -9.84 2.00
N PRO A 92 8.93 -10.35 1.02
CA PRO A 92 7.89 -9.58 0.37
C PRO A 92 6.66 -9.45 1.29
N LEU A 93 6.15 -8.24 1.45
CA LEU A 93 4.88 -7.94 2.09
C LEU A 93 3.91 -7.38 1.03
N VAL A 94 2.79 -8.06 0.81
CA VAL A 94 1.76 -7.62 -0.15
C VAL A 94 0.69 -6.82 0.59
N LEU A 95 0.49 -5.58 0.17
CA LEU A 95 -0.42 -4.61 0.76
C LEU A 95 -1.46 -4.20 -0.27
N LYS A 96 -2.75 -4.22 0.10
CA LYS A 96 -3.83 -3.81 -0.78
C LYS A 96 -4.03 -2.31 -0.73
N ILE A 97 -4.38 -1.71 -1.88
CA ILE A 97 -4.80 -0.31 -1.94
C ILE A 97 -6.30 -0.24 -1.65
N SER A 98 -6.67 0.44 -0.57
CA SER A 98 -8.08 0.62 -0.15
C SER A 98 -8.73 1.86 -0.77
N PHE A 99 -7.96 2.77 -1.33
CA PHE A 99 -8.45 3.95 -2.05
C PHE A 99 -7.36 4.45 -2.99
N LEU A 100 -7.72 4.84 -4.20
CA LEU A 100 -6.81 5.49 -5.13
C LEU A 100 -7.54 6.63 -5.83
N ARG A 101 -6.83 7.65 -6.26
CA ARG A 101 -7.37 8.68 -7.13
C ARG A 101 -6.28 9.07 -8.10
N LEU A 102 -6.64 9.08 -9.38
CA LEU A 102 -5.74 9.45 -10.47
C LEU A 102 -6.34 10.65 -11.17
N SER A 103 -5.66 11.80 -11.13
CA SER A 103 -6.16 13.02 -11.75
C SER A 103 -5.01 13.97 -12.05
N ASN A 104 -4.98 14.51 -13.27
CA ASN A 104 -3.98 15.49 -13.69
C ASN A 104 -2.54 15.02 -13.46
N GLY A 105 -2.25 13.74 -13.73
CA GLY A 105 -0.94 13.14 -13.49
C GLY A 105 -0.59 12.97 -12.01
N ILE A 106 -1.50 13.21 -11.08
CA ILE A 106 -1.31 13.00 -9.64
C ILE A 106 -1.96 11.66 -9.26
N VAL A 107 -1.24 10.85 -8.50
CA VAL A 107 -1.77 9.67 -7.81
C VAL A 107 -1.86 9.96 -6.32
N ARG A 108 -3.01 9.68 -5.72
CA ARG A 108 -3.20 9.68 -4.26
C ARG A 108 -3.84 8.38 -3.86
N GLY A 109 -3.44 7.82 -2.72
CA GLY A 109 -4.08 6.61 -2.24
C GLY A 109 -3.87 6.31 -0.77
N VAL A 110 -4.56 5.27 -0.33
CA VAL A 110 -4.53 4.74 1.04
C VAL A 110 -4.33 3.23 0.93
N LEU A 111 -3.41 2.69 1.72
CA LEU A 111 -3.27 1.25 1.88
C LEU A 111 -4.27 0.75 2.93
N GLU A 112 -4.76 -0.47 2.77
CA GLU A 112 -5.42 -1.17 3.87
C GLU A 112 -4.51 -1.18 5.11
N PRO A 113 -5.06 -1.02 6.32
CA PRO A 113 -4.28 -1.13 7.55
C PRO A 113 -3.51 -2.45 7.60
N TYR A 114 -2.22 -2.40 7.93
CA TYR A 114 -1.36 -3.58 7.97
C TYR A 114 -0.45 -3.58 9.20
N GLU A 115 0.05 -4.75 9.58
CA GLU A 115 1.00 -4.89 10.68
C GLU A 115 2.42 -4.57 10.18
N ASP A 116 3.08 -3.55 10.72
CA ASP A 116 4.46 -3.25 10.35
C ASP A 116 5.39 -4.33 10.95
N PRO A 117 6.26 -4.97 10.13
CA PRO A 117 7.04 -6.12 10.56
C PRO A 117 8.08 -5.79 11.65
N GLU A 118 8.48 -4.53 11.83
CA GLU A 118 9.46 -4.14 12.85
C GLU A 118 8.84 -3.94 14.23
N CYS A 119 7.75 -3.16 14.32
CA CYS A 119 7.09 -2.88 15.61
C CYS A 119 5.99 -3.89 15.95
N ARG A 120 5.58 -4.74 15.00
CA ARG A 120 4.39 -5.61 15.13
C ARG A 120 3.12 -4.80 15.46
N CYS A 121 3.04 -3.58 14.96
CA CYS A 121 2.00 -2.62 15.27
C CYS A 121 1.14 -2.32 14.03
N LEU A 122 -0.18 -2.17 14.23
CA LEU A 122 -1.10 -1.85 13.15
C LEU A 122 -0.92 -0.40 12.69
N VAL A 123 -0.62 -0.23 11.40
CA VAL A 123 -0.38 1.08 10.78
C VAL A 123 -1.32 1.35 9.62
N VAL A 124 -1.54 2.64 9.34
CA VAL A 124 -2.26 3.14 8.18
C VAL A 124 -1.29 4.00 7.37
N THR A 125 -1.24 3.77 6.07
CA THR A 125 -0.34 4.48 5.15
C THR A 125 -1.14 5.20 4.07
N THR A 126 -0.88 6.49 3.89
CA THR A 126 -1.38 7.28 2.76
C THR A 126 -0.20 7.70 1.88
N PHE A 127 -0.40 7.75 0.57
CA PHE A 127 0.64 8.13 -0.37
C PHE A 127 0.12 9.11 -1.41
N GLU A 128 1.04 9.95 -1.89
CA GLU A 128 0.82 10.88 -2.99
C GLU A 128 2.04 10.86 -3.89
N GLY A 129 1.83 10.90 -5.21
CA GLY A 129 2.89 10.97 -6.20
C GLY A 129 2.46 11.71 -7.45
N THR A 130 3.44 12.15 -8.23
CA THR A 130 3.24 12.80 -9.52
C THR A 130 3.89 11.96 -10.62
N MET A 131 3.12 11.63 -11.65
CA MET A 131 3.62 10.98 -12.84
C MET A 131 4.26 12.01 -13.78
N ARG A 132 5.47 11.71 -14.25
CA ARG A 132 6.14 12.40 -15.35
C ARG A 132 6.88 11.38 -16.21
N LYS A 133 6.48 11.25 -17.48
CA LYS A 133 7.18 10.43 -18.50
C LYS A 133 7.47 8.97 -18.05
N GLY A 134 6.47 8.26 -17.53
CA GLY A 134 6.64 6.86 -17.10
C GLY A 134 7.43 6.68 -15.80
N VAL A 135 7.64 7.76 -15.05
CA VAL A 135 8.14 7.75 -13.68
C VAL A 135 7.06 8.32 -12.77
N ILE A 136 6.86 7.72 -11.60
CA ILE A 136 6.07 8.32 -10.53
C ILE A 136 6.98 8.54 -9.34
N GLU A 137 7.01 9.78 -8.85
CA GLU A 137 7.76 10.17 -7.66
C GLU A 137 6.80 10.76 -6.65
N GLY A 138 7.03 10.48 -5.37
CA GLY A 138 6.07 10.87 -4.36
C GLY A 138 6.56 10.77 -2.94
N THR A 139 5.62 11.02 -2.04
CA THR A 139 5.79 10.87 -0.60
C THR A 139 4.74 9.93 -0.03
N PHE A 140 5.05 9.37 1.14
CA PHE A 140 4.08 8.60 1.92
C PHE A 140 4.17 8.97 3.40
N TYR A 141 3.06 8.72 4.07
CA TYR A 141 2.83 9.03 5.47
C TYR A 141 2.31 7.77 6.13
N THR A 142 3.03 7.26 7.12
CA THR A 142 2.64 6.08 7.89
C THR A 142 2.37 6.50 9.32
N ARG A 143 1.27 6.02 9.89
CA ARG A 143 0.91 6.29 11.29
C ARG A 143 0.36 5.04 11.94
N GLY A 144 0.63 4.84 13.24
CA GLY A 144 -0.08 3.81 13.99
C GLY A 144 -1.57 4.13 14.09
N ALA A 145 -2.40 3.09 14.14
CA ALA A 145 -3.84 3.25 14.30
C ALA A 145 -4.14 4.08 15.57
N GLY A 146 -4.79 5.24 15.41
CA GLY A 146 -5.12 6.16 16.51
C GLY A 146 -4.02 7.12 16.96
N MET A 147 -2.80 7.07 16.38
CA MET A 147 -1.69 7.96 16.73
C MET A 147 -1.57 9.17 15.77
N ARG A 148 -0.86 10.22 16.21
CA ARG A 148 -0.55 11.40 15.39
C ARG A 148 0.28 10.99 14.16
N PRO A 149 0.00 11.54 12.96
CA PRO A 149 0.76 11.21 11.76
C PRO A 149 2.25 11.55 11.94
N ILE A 150 3.14 10.63 11.58
CA ILE A 150 4.57 10.91 11.37
C ILE A 150 4.81 10.83 9.85
N PRO A 151 4.81 11.97 9.13
CA PRO A 151 5.33 12.06 7.77
C PRO A 151 6.81 11.72 7.73
N THR A 152 7.32 11.05 6.68
CA THR A 152 8.75 11.22 6.27
C THR A 152 9.21 10.39 5.08
N GLY A 153 8.34 9.65 4.40
CA GLY A 153 8.77 8.75 3.35
C GLY A 153 8.81 9.38 1.96
N SER A 154 9.83 9.11 1.16
CA SER A 154 9.83 9.34 -0.29
C SER A 154 9.85 8.02 -1.05
N TRP A 155 9.31 8.02 -2.26
CA TRP A 155 9.31 6.86 -3.13
C TRP A 155 9.44 7.28 -4.59
N ASN A 156 10.03 6.40 -5.39
CA ASN A 156 10.02 6.52 -6.84
C ASN A 156 9.79 5.16 -7.48
N VAL A 157 9.10 5.16 -8.61
CA VAL A 157 8.91 3.98 -9.44
C VAL A 157 8.97 4.34 -10.91
N VAL A 158 9.42 3.38 -11.72
CA VAL A 158 9.39 3.44 -13.17
C VAL A 158 8.42 2.39 -13.70
N LEU A 159 7.70 2.72 -14.77
CA LEU A 159 6.86 1.76 -15.46
C LEU A 159 7.76 0.68 -16.07
N VAL A 160 7.49 -0.57 -15.73
CA VAL A 160 8.15 -1.73 -16.33
C VAL A 160 7.16 -2.29 -17.34
N ASP A 161 7.36 -1.88 -18.60
CA ASP A 161 6.51 -2.30 -19.71
C ASP A 161 6.65 -3.82 -19.92
N ASN A 162 5.53 -4.54 -19.84
CA ASN A 162 5.48 -5.99 -19.96
C ASN A 162 5.22 -6.32 -21.44
N ARG A 163 6.19 -5.99 -22.30
CA ARG A 163 6.18 -6.42 -23.71
C ARG A 163 6.33 -7.93 -23.84
#